data_AF-A0A151SJG6-F1
#
_entry.id   AF-A0A151SJG6-F1
#
_cell.length_a   1.000
_cell.length_b   1.000
_cell.length_c   1.000
_cell.angle_alpha   90.00
_cell.angle_beta   90.00
_cell.angle_gamma   90.00
#
_symmetry.space_group_name_H-M   'P 1'
#
loop_
_entity.id
_entity.type
_entity.pdbx_description
1 polymer ?
#
loop_
_entity_poly.entity_id
_entity_poly.type
_entity_poly.pdbx_seq_one_letter_code
_entity_poly.pdbx_strand_id
1 'polypeptide(L)' 'MVRQFIWNGSMQCGLHLATWDVITQPRKFGGLGVRVAFLQNTTLLGKLIWEYYNNEGKLWVQLVKAKYPSDSL' A
#
# COMPACT_ATOMS: atom_id res chain seq x y z
N MET A 1 18.71 -3.03 18.10
CA MET A 1 19.42 -1.91 17.43
C MET A 1 18.71 -1.40 16.17
N VAL A 2 18.22 -2.22 15.23
CA VAL A 2 17.64 -1.71 13.95
C VAL A 2 16.31 -0.96 14.11
N ARG A 3 15.53 -1.26 15.16
CA ARG A 3 14.20 -0.67 15.39
C ARG A 3 14.24 0.83 15.74
N GLN A 4 15.34 1.30 16.31
CA GLN A 4 15.54 2.70 16.67
C GLN A 4 15.93 3.55 15.45
N PHE A 5 16.53 2.94 14.42
CA PHE A 5 16.96 3.66 13.21
C PHE A 5 15.79 4.12 12.34
N ILE A 6 14.67 3.39 12.35
CA ILE A 6 13.49 3.72 11.54
C ILE A 6 12.59 4.74 12.25
N TRP A 7 12.60 4.78 13.59
CA TRP A 7 11.55 5.46 14.35
C TRP A 7 12.04 6.41 15.46
N ASN A 8 13.33 6.43 15.82
CA ASN A 8 13.82 7.29 16.90
C ASN A 8 14.61 8.46 16.32
N GLY A 9 13.93 9.59 16.11
CA GLY A 9 14.53 10.85 15.73
C GLY A 9 15.14 11.54 16.94
N SER A 10 16.47 11.55 17.05
CA SER A 10 17.15 12.49 17.95
C SER A 10 17.01 13.89 17.36
N MET A 11 16.46 14.78 18.17
CA MET A 11 16.21 16.19 17.91
C MET A 11 17.35 16.88 17.14
N GLN A 12 17.11 17.18 15.86
CA GLN A 12 17.47 18.43 15.16
C GLN A 12 17.17 18.27 13.65
N CYS A 13 16.19 19.03 13.18
CA CYS A 13 15.85 19.30 11.77
C CYS A 13 15.83 18.14 10.77
N GLY A 14 14.60 17.69 10.47
CA GLY A 14 14.27 16.96 9.25
C GLY A 14 14.03 15.48 9.52
N LEU A 15 12.87 14.96 9.10
CA LEU A 15 12.63 13.53 9.09
C LEU A 15 13.74 12.85 8.29
N HIS A 16 14.70 12.20 8.96
CA HIS A 16 15.59 11.24 8.33
C HIS A 16 14.81 9.93 8.14
N LEU A 17 13.62 10.02 7.54
CA LEU A 17 12.98 8.89 6.88
C LEU A 17 14.00 8.47 5.83
N ALA A 18 14.73 7.38 6.07
CA ALA A 18 15.41 6.71 4.98
C ALA A 18 14.36 6.58 3.88
N THR A 19 14.59 7.28 2.76
CA THR A 19 13.59 7.44 1.71
C THR A 19 13.05 6.05 1.37
N TRP A 20 11.74 5.91 1.18
CA TRP A 20 11.15 4.61 0.83
C TRP A 20 11.89 3.96 -0.36
N ASP A 21 12.49 4.76 -1.24
CA ASP A 21 13.40 4.33 -2.31
C ASP A 21 14.64 3.57 -1.82
N VAL A 22 15.25 3.96 -0.71
CA VAL A 22 16.41 3.27 -0.11
C VAL A 22 15.99 2.00 0.62
N ILE A 23 14.83 2.00 1.29
CA ILE A 23 14.32 0.83 2.03
C ILE A 23 13.82 -0.26 1.07
N THR A 24 13.17 0.15 -0.03
CA THR A 24 12.59 -0.77 -1.01
C THR A 24 13.60 -1.33 -2.00
N GLN A 25 14.82 -0.79 -2.01
CA GLN A 25 15.90 -1.34 -2.82
C GLN A 25 16.19 -2.81 -2.45
N PRO A 26 16.56 -3.64 -3.44
CA PRO A 26 16.97 -5.02 -3.20
C PRO A 26 18.13 -5.10 -2.20
N ARG A 27 18.15 -6.14 -1.36
CA ARG A 27 19.22 -6.38 -0.36
C ARG A 27 20.64 -6.33 -0.96
N LYS A 28 20.80 -6.73 -2.22
CA LYS A 28 22.06 -6.66 -2.98
C LYS A 28 22.62 -5.25 -3.16
N PHE A 29 21.79 -4.20 -3.04
CA PHE A 29 22.18 -2.80 -3.17
C PHE A 29 22.12 -2.05 -1.83
N GLY A 30 22.06 -2.76 -0.70
CA GLY A 30 22.04 -2.14 0.64
C GLY A 30 20.65 -1.72 1.13
N GLY A 31 19.58 -2.03 0.39
CA GLY A 31 18.19 -1.82 0.83
C GLY A 31 17.64 -2.98 1.66
N LEU A 32 16.45 -2.82 2.25
CA LEU A 32 15.83 -3.83 3.11
C LEU A 32 15.19 -4.97 2.28
N GLY A 33 15.01 -4.78 0.98
CA GLY A 33 14.36 -5.72 0.07
C GLY A 33 12.84 -5.77 0.24
N VAL A 34 12.24 -4.77 0.89
CA VAL A 34 10.79 -4.67 1.06
C VAL A 34 10.18 -4.23 -0.27
N ARG A 35 9.15 -4.93 -0.74
CA ARG A 35 8.47 -4.54 -1.98
C ARG A 35 7.87 -3.15 -1.83
N VAL A 36 7.92 -2.36 -2.91
CA VAL A 36 7.32 -1.02 -2.92
C VAL A 36 5.82 -1.13 -2.65
N ALA A 37 5.40 -0.66 -1.47
CA ALA A 37 4.01 -0.75 -1.04
C ALA A 37 3.05 -0.06 -2.01
N PHE A 38 3.49 1.03 -2.65
CA PHE A 38 2.75 1.71 -3.69
C PHE A 38 2.39 0.77 -4.85
N LEU A 39 3.37 0.08 -5.43
CA LEU A 39 3.14 -0.85 -6.54
C LEU A 39 2.21 -2.00 -6.14
N GLN A 40 2.41 -2.55 -4.94
CA GLN A 40 1.54 -3.60 -4.43
C GLN A 40 0.11 -3.10 -4.24
N ASN A 41 -0.08 -1.92 -3.66
CA ASN A 41 -1.39 -1.33 -3.48
C ASN A 41 -2.09 -1.08 -4.82
N THR A 42 -1.39 -0.55 -5.83
CA THR A 42 -1.95 -0.36 -7.19
C THR A 42 -2.40 -1.68 -7.80
N THR A 43 -1.60 -2.75 -7.69
CA THR A 43 -1.99 -4.06 -8.21
C THR A 43 -3.18 -4.66 -7.47
N LEU A 44 -3.27 -4.48 -6.15
CA LEU A 44 -4.39 -4.95 -5.34
C LEU A 44 -5.67 -4.18 -5.65
N LEU A 45 -5.58 -2.86 -5.84
CA LEU A 45 -6.70 -2.03 -6.29
C LEU A 45 -7.20 -2.48 -7.67
N GLY A 46 -6.30 -2.70 -8.62
CA GLY A 46 -6.66 -3.23 -9.95
C GLY A 46 -7.36 -4.59 -9.85
N LYS A 47 -6.85 -5.49 -9.01
CA LYS A 47 -7.50 -6.79 -8.75
C LYS A 47 -8.89 -6.61 -8.13
N LEU A 48 -9.06 -5.71 -7.17
CA LEU A 48 -10.36 -5.44 -6.54
C LEU A 48 -11.37 -4.89 -7.55
N ILE A 49 -10.96 -3.94 -8.40
CA ILE A 49 -11.81 -3.40 -9.47
C ILE A 49 -12.22 -4.51 -10.43
N TRP A 50 -11.26 -5.33 -10.89
CA TRP A 50 -11.56 -6.45 -11.76
C TRP A 50 -12.53 -7.44 -11.13
N GLU A 51 -12.36 -7.76 -9.84
CA GLU A 51 -13.28 -8.63 -9.11
C GLU A 51 -14.66 -8.01 -8.90
N TYR A 52 -14.75 -6.70 -8.72
CA TYR A 52 -16.01 -5.98 -8.60
C TYR A 52 -16.87 -6.12 -9.87
N TYR A 53 -16.25 -6.06 -11.05
CA TYR A 53 -16.95 -6.23 -12.33
C TYR A 53 -17.19 -7.68 -12.72
N ASN A 54 -16.25 -8.60 -12.43
CA ASN A 54 -16.35 -10.00 -12.90
C ASN A 54 -16.99 -10.96 -11.90
N ASN A 55 -17.10 -10.62 -10.61
CA ASN A 55 -17.56 -11.53 -9.56
C ASN A 55 -18.60 -10.87 -8.65
N GLU A 56 -19.85 -10.80 -9.13
CA GLU A 56 -20.98 -10.22 -8.39
C GLU A 56 -21.46 -11.09 -7.20
N GLY A 57 -20.99 -12.33 -7.10
CA GLY A 57 -21.37 -13.27 -6.04
C GLY A 57 -20.65 -13.08 -4.71
N LYS A 58 -19.64 -12.19 -4.63
CA LYS A 58 -18.92 -11.95 -3.37
C LYS A 58 -19.71 -10.98 -2.47
N LEU A 59 -19.86 -11.32 -1.20
CA LEU A 59 -20.60 -10.52 -0.22
C LEU A 59 -20.13 -9.06 -0.14
N TRP A 60 -18.82 -8.80 -0.25
CA TRP A 60 -18.30 -7.43 -0.22
C TRP A 60 -18.69 -6.62 -1.46
N VAL A 61 -18.77 -7.25 -2.64
CA VAL A 61 -19.21 -6.59 -3.88
C VAL A 61 -20.69 -6.22 -3.77
N GLN A 62 -21.52 -7.14 -3.24
CA GLN A 62 -22.93 -6.90 -2.99
C GLN A 62 -23.16 -5.78 -1.97
N LEU A 63 -22.38 -5.78 -0.87
CA LEU A 63 -22.42 -4.70 0.13
C LEU A 63 -22.08 -3.34 -0.50
N VAL A 64 -21.03 -3.29 -1.32
CA VAL A 64 -20.61 -2.04 -1.99
C VAL A 64 -21.68 -1.57 -2.97
N LYS A 65 -22.24 -2.46 -3.79
CA LYS A 65 -23.35 -2.12 -4.71
C LYS A 65 -24.61 -1.65 -3.98
N ALA A 66 -24.96 -2.28 -2.86
CA ALA A 66 -26.10 -1.89 -2.03
C ALA A 66 -25.87 -0.54 -1.33
N LYS A 67 -24.63 -0.25 -0.93
CA LYS A 67 -24.26 1.01 -0.27
C LYS A 67 -24.14 2.18 -1.26
N TYR A 68 -23.68 1.90 -2.48
CA TYR A 68 -23.47 2.89 -3.54
C TYR A 68 -24.26 2.48 -4.80
N PRO A 69 -25.59 2.58 -4.77
CA PRO A 69 -26.41 2.32 -5.94
C PRO A 69 -26.09 3.36 -7.03
N SER A 70 -25.85 2.87 -8.24
CA SER A 70 -25.48 3.67 -9.42
C SER A 70 -26.57 4.64 -9.92
N ASP A 71 -27.72 4.70 -9.25
CA ASP A 71 -28.89 5.56 -9.53
C ASP A 71 -28.80 6.97 -8.92
N SER A 72 -27.65 7.37 -8.37
CA SER A 72 -27.46 8.67 -7.70
C SER A 72 -26.44 9.58 -8.40
N LEU A 73 -26.41 9.54 -9.73
CA LEU A 73 -25.74 10.52 -10.59
C LEU A 73 -26.70 11.03 -11.67
#